data_AF-A0A2V2A4K7-F1
#
_entry.id   AF-A0A2V2A4K7-F1
#
_cell.length_a   1.000
_cell.length_b   1.000
_cell.length_c   1.000
_cell.angle_alpha   90.00
_cell.angle_beta   90.00
_cell.angle_gamma   90.00
#
_symmetry.space_group_name_H-M   'P 1'
#
loop_
_entity.id
_entity.type
_entity.pdbx_description
1 polymer ?
#
loop_
_entity_poly.entity_id
_entity_poly.type
_entity_poly.pdbx_seq_one_letter_code
_entity_poly.pdbx_strand_id
1 'polypeptide(L)'
;MAKTILRVRQGAIAYYLNESSTGAKNSGRRFILSRTSDHGKTKDGWAKVNTTEHQVLVDTVGDADRFAACASLYASKPHRQHVDRHHIRGMAGKWEGVAFPVRVTHGRDTTQNANAENVSRHETR
;
A
#
# COMPACT_ATOMS: atom_id res chain seq x y z
N MET A 1 -2.54 -6.04 14.63
CA MET A 1 -2.11 -4.61 14.58
C MET A 1 -0.63 -4.59 14.22
N ALA A 2 -0.17 -3.67 13.35
CA ALA A 2 1.24 -3.56 13.03
C ALA A 2 1.95 -2.67 14.07
N LYS A 3 3.11 -3.10 14.58
CA LYS A 3 3.91 -2.37 15.58
C LYS A 3 5.08 -1.69 14.89
N THR A 4 5.25 -0.39 15.06
CA THR A 4 6.46 0.30 14.61
C THR A 4 7.60 -0.01 15.57
N ILE A 5 8.70 -0.54 15.05
CA ILE A 5 9.89 -0.92 15.82
C ILE A 5 10.94 0.18 15.76
N LEU A 6 11.15 0.73 14.55
CA LEU A 6 12.14 1.78 14.30
C LEU A 6 11.48 2.91 13.52
N ARG A 7 11.82 4.13 13.90
CA ARG A 7 11.49 5.35 13.16
C ARG A 7 12.71 6.24 13.15
N VAL A 8 13.20 6.56 11.96
CA VAL A 8 14.32 7.51 11.77
C VAL A 8 13.94 8.55 10.74
N ARG A 9 14.36 9.79 10.97
CA ARG A 9 14.03 10.93 10.10
C ARG A 9 15.25 11.82 9.93
N GLN A 10 15.50 12.23 8.71
CA GLN A 10 16.50 13.24 8.38
C GLN A 10 15.91 14.19 7.35
N GLY A 11 15.81 15.47 7.71
CA GLY A 11 15.16 16.50 6.89
C GLY A 11 13.69 16.16 6.58
N ALA A 12 13.37 16.11 5.29
CA ALA A 12 12.04 15.83 4.76
C ALA A 12 11.72 14.33 4.61
N ILE A 13 12.72 13.45 4.75
CA ILE A 13 12.58 12.01 4.54
C ILE A 13 12.50 11.29 5.89
N ALA A 14 11.60 10.34 6.01
CA ALA A 14 11.51 9.44 7.15
C ALA A 14 11.37 7.97 6.71
N TYR A 15 11.98 7.10 7.49
CA TYR A 15 11.85 5.65 7.37
C TYR A 15 11.18 5.07 8.61
N TYR A 16 10.31 4.09 8.37
CA TYR A 16 9.59 3.39 9.42
C TYR A 16 9.72 1.88 9.19
N LEU A 17 10.25 1.17 10.19
CA LEU A 17 10.27 -0.29 10.21
C LEU A 17 9.09 -0.78 11.04
N ASN A 18 8.19 -1.50 10.39
CA ASN A 18 6.97 -2.00 11.01
C ASN A 18 6.98 -3.53 11.03
N GLU A 19 6.65 -4.09 12.19
CA GLU A 19 6.31 -5.49 12.35
C GLU A 19 4.82 -5.70 12.10
N SER A 20 4.50 -6.53 11.12
CA SER A 20 3.15 -6.99 10.81
C SER A 20 2.91 -8.35 11.44
N SER A 21 1.77 -8.48 12.13
CA SER A 21 1.21 -9.78 12.53
C SER A 21 0.83 -10.62 11.31
N THR A 22 0.97 -11.93 11.44
CA THR A 22 0.77 -12.97 10.43
C THR A 22 -0.71 -13.21 10.15
N GLY A 23 -1.10 -13.24 8.87
CA GLY A 23 -2.33 -13.92 8.45
C GLY A 23 -2.13 -15.43 8.51
N ALA A 24 -3.18 -16.15 8.92
CA ALA A 24 -3.28 -17.54 9.40
C ALA A 24 -2.53 -18.70 8.69
N LYS A 25 -1.68 -18.46 7.67
CA LYS A 25 -1.01 -19.52 6.90
C LYS A 25 0.52 -19.47 6.86
N ASN A 26 1.18 -18.45 7.41
CA ASN A 26 2.65 -18.37 7.47
C ASN A 26 3.07 -17.84 8.85
N SER A 27 3.69 -18.67 9.69
CA SER A 27 3.97 -18.38 11.11
C SER A 27 5.18 -17.47 11.38
N GLY A 28 5.68 -16.74 10.38
CA GLY A 28 6.88 -15.89 10.51
C GLY A 28 6.57 -14.40 10.69
N ARG A 29 7.30 -13.72 11.59
CA ARG A 29 7.27 -12.25 11.75
C ARG A 29 7.57 -11.59 10.40
N ARG A 30 6.76 -10.59 10.01
CA ARG A 30 6.93 -9.87 8.74
C ARG A 30 7.35 -8.44 9.02
N PHE A 31 8.48 -8.01 8.45
CA PHE A 31 8.98 -6.66 8.60
C PHE A 31 8.81 -5.88 7.30
N ILE A 32 8.32 -4.65 7.42
CA ILE A 32 8.09 -3.74 6.31
C ILE A 32 8.83 -2.44 6.59
N LEU A 33 9.73 -2.07 5.69
CA LEU A 33 10.38 -0.75 5.70
C LEU A 33 9.62 0.17 4.77
N SER A 34 8.93 1.15 5.32
CA SER A 34 8.24 2.20 4.56
C SER A 34 9.03 3.49 4.57
N ARG A 35 8.98 4.22 3.44
CA ARG A 35 9.59 5.53 3.28
C ARG A 35 8.51 6.58 3.04
N THR A 36 8.68 7.74 3.66
CA THR A 36 7.89 8.92 3.38
C THR A 36 8.79 10.11 3.05
N SER A 37 8.32 10.97 2.17
CA SER A 37 8.95 12.24 1.79
C SER A 37 8.02 13.41 2.11
N ASP A 38 8.49 14.64 1.86
CA ASP A 38 7.77 15.90 2.15
C ASP A 38 7.20 15.94 3.57
N HIS A 39 8.06 15.66 4.55
CA HIS A 39 7.72 15.67 5.98
C HIS A 39 6.58 14.71 6.37
N GLY A 40 6.39 13.63 5.61
CA GLY A 40 5.38 12.62 5.85
C GLY A 40 4.09 12.80 5.04
N LYS A 41 4.00 13.86 4.23
CA LYS A 41 2.85 14.09 3.33
C LYS A 41 2.80 13.07 2.19
N THR A 42 3.96 12.69 1.69
CA THR A 42 4.07 11.75 0.57
C THR A 42 4.53 10.39 1.08
N LYS A 43 3.76 9.35 0.79
CA LYS A 43 4.13 7.97 1.08
C LYS A 43 4.78 7.38 -0.17
N ASP A 44 6.10 7.34 -0.20
CA ASP A 44 6.86 6.91 -1.38
C ASP A 44 6.61 5.42 -1.68
N GLY A 45 6.55 4.61 -0.62
CA GLY A 45 6.31 3.17 -0.75
C GLY A 45 6.91 2.36 0.37
N TRP A 46 7.04 1.07 0.13
CA TRP A 46 7.53 0.11 1.11
C TRP A 46 8.28 -1.06 0.50
N ALA A 47 9.23 -1.61 1.25
CA ALA A 47 9.99 -2.80 0.92
C ALA A 47 9.83 -3.88 2.01
N LYS A 48 9.92 -5.15 1.62
CA LYS A 48 9.94 -6.26 2.56
C LYS A 48 11.33 -6.40 3.16
N VAL A 49 11.39 -6.57 4.47
CA VAL A 49 12.61 -6.77 5.25
C VAL A 49 12.57 -8.17 5.86
N ASN A 50 13.67 -8.90 5.76
CA ASN A 50 13.82 -10.21 6.41
C ASN A 50 14.24 -10.02 7.88
N THR A 51 14.23 -11.09 8.66
CA THR A 51 14.53 -11.03 10.09
C THR A 51 15.96 -10.55 10.38
N THR A 52 16.93 -10.97 9.57
CA THR A 52 18.35 -10.64 9.75
C THR A 52 18.61 -9.15 9.50
N GLU A 53 18.11 -8.62 8.38
CA GLU A 53 18.21 -7.20 8.04
C GLU A 53 17.49 -6.31 9.06
N HIS A 54 16.33 -6.75 9.54
CA HIS A 54 15.64 -6.09 10.64
C HIS A 54 16.54 -5.96 11.86
N GLN A 55 17.21 -7.05 12.25
CA GLN A 55 18.07 -7.06 13.43
C GLN A 55 19.26 -6.11 13.26
N VAL A 56 19.90 -6.11 12.08
CA VAL A 56 20.98 -5.18 11.73
C VAL A 56 20.53 -3.71 11.86
N LEU A 57 19.34 -3.37 11.37
CA LEU A 57 18.82 -2.00 11.47
C LEU A 57 18.55 -1.56 12.92
N VAL A 58 18.08 -2.49 13.77
CA VAL A 58 17.80 -2.22 15.19
C VAL A 58 19.09 -2.08 15.99
N ASP A 59 20.09 -2.92 15.69
CA ASP A 59 21.37 -2.97 16.40
C ASP A 59 22.33 -1.85 16.00
N THR A 60 22.11 -1.22 14.83
CA THR A 60 22.89 -0.04 14.41
C THR A 60 22.73 1.06 15.48
N VAL A 61 23.84 1.65 15.93
CA VAL A 61 23.84 2.71 16.95
C VAL A 61 23.97 4.06 16.24
N GLY A 62 23.24 5.07 16.72
CA GLY A 62 23.26 6.41 16.14
C GLY A 62 22.17 6.62 15.07
N ASP A 63 21.46 7.74 15.17
CA ASP A 63 20.33 8.02 14.27
C ASP A 63 20.76 8.30 12.83
N ALA A 64 21.94 8.91 12.64
CA ALA A 64 22.50 9.16 11.30
C ALA A 64 22.87 7.84 10.60
N ASP A 65 23.54 6.93 11.30
CA ASP A 65 23.95 5.64 10.76
C ASP A 65 22.74 4.74 10.49
N ARG A 66 21.75 4.73 11.41
CA ARG A 66 20.47 4.04 11.19
C ARG A 66 19.74 4.58 9.97
N PHE A 67 19.74 5.90 9.78
CA PHE A 67 19.12 6.51 8.60
C PHE A 67 19.83 6.07 7.31
N ALA A 68 21.16 6.12 7.28
CA ALA A 68 21.96 5.68 6.14
C ALA A 68 21.75 4.19 5.83
N ALA A 69 21.66 3.34 6.86
CA ALA A 69 21.37 1.92 6.72
C ALA A 69 19.95 1.67 6.17
N CYS A 70 18.94 2.39 6.68
CA CYS A 70 17.59 2.33 6.13
C CYS A 70 17.52 2.78 4.68
N ALA A 71 18.23 3.87 4.33
CA ALA A 71 18.27 4.39 2.97
C ALA A 71 18.91 3.39 2.00
N SER A 72 20.06 2.81 2.39
CA SER A 72 20.76 1.78 1.62
C SER A 72 19.90 0.54 1.41
N LEU A 73 19.24 0.04 2.47
CA LEU A 73 18.37 -1.13 2.38
C LEU A 73 17.12 -0.88 1.51
N TYR A 74 16.55 0.32 1.59
CA TYR A 74 15.40 0.69 0.78
C TYR A 74 15.76 0.78 -0.71
N ALA A 75 16.95 1.31 -1.02
CA ALA A 75 17.44 1.44 -2.39
C ALA A 75 17.85 0.09 -3.01
N SER A 76 18.38 -0.84 -2.20
CA SER A 76 18.85 -2.15 -2.69
C SER A 76 17.71 -3.13 -3.02
N LYS A 77 16.47 -2.81 -2.64
CA LYS A 77 15.32 -3.70 -2.81
C LYS A 77 14.26 -3.16 -3.76
N PRO A 78 13.54 -4.06 -4.46
CA PRO A 78 12.34 -3.66 -5.17
C PRO A 78 11.30 -3.15 -4.16
N HIS A 79 11.04 -1.84 -4.21
CA HIS A 79 10.04 -1.19 -3.40
C HIS A 79 8.71 -1.15 -4.15
N ARG A 80 7.61 -1.29 -3.40
CA ARG A 80 6.26 -1.15 -3.91
C ARG A 80 5.77 0.25 -3.58
N GLN A 81 5.20 0.92 -4.57
CA GLN A 81 4.56 2.21 -4.36
C GLN A 81 3.42 2.08 -3.35
N HIS A 82 3.22 3.13 -2.56
CA HIS A 82 2.06 3.19 -1.70
C HIS A 82 0.82 3.44 -2.57
N VAL A 83 -0.08 2.45 -2.62
CA VAL A 83 -1.38 2.61 -3.29
C VAL A 83 -2.39 3.09 -2.27
N ASP A 84 -3.04 4.21 -2.55
CA ASP A 84 -4.16 4.68 -1.76
C ASP A 84 -5.31 3.67 -1.84
N ARG A 85 -5.82 3.27 -0.68
CA ARG A 85 -6.92 2.31 -0.53
C ARG A 85 -8.17 2.73 -1.30
N HIS A 86 -8.40 4.03 -1.49
CA HIS A 86 -9.51 4.55 -2.29
C HIS A 86 -9.43 4.14 -3.78
N HIS A 87 -8.23 3.87 -4.29
CA HIS A 87 -8.00 3.42 -5.67
C HIS A 87 -8.03 1.89 -5.83
N ILE A 88 -8.13 1.12 -4.74
CA ILE A 88 -8.09 -0.37 -4.77
C ILE A 88 -9.49 -0.96 -5.06
N ARG A 89 -10.55 -0.14 -5.13
CA ARG A 89 -11.89 -0.65 -5.43
C ARG A 89 -11.96 -1.02 -6.91
N GLY A 90 -12.06 -2.32 -7.19
CA GLY A 90 -12.30 -2.83 -8.54
C GLY A 90 -13.58 -2.27 -9.17
N MET A 91 -13.79 -2.56 -10.46
CA MET A 91 -14.98 -2.12 -11.19
C MET A 91 -16.27 -2.53 -10.47
N ALA A 92 -17.34 -1.74 -10.64
CA ALA A 92 -18.63 -2.06 -10.07
C ALA A 92 -19.09 -3.45 -10.53
N GLY A 93 -19.35 -4.34 -9.58
CA GLY A 93 -19.84 -5.68 -9.84
C GLY A 93 -21.37 -5.69 -9.96
N LYS A 94 -21.92 -6.78 -10.48
CA LYS A 94 -23.38 -6.97 -10.67
C LYS A 94 -24.22 -6.85 -9.38
N TRP A 95 -23.57 -6.87 -8.21
CA TRP A 95 -24.20 -6.79 -6.90
C TRP A 95 -24.21 -5.36 -6.30
N GLU A 96 -23.60 -4.39 -6.98
CA GLU A 96 -23.59 -3.01 -6.55
C GLU A 96 -24.99 -2.39 -6.73
N GLY A 97 -25.55 -1.81 -5.68
CA GLY A 97 -26.95 -1.37 -5.62
C GLY A 97 -27.95 -2.42 -5.11
N VAL A 98 -27.55 -3.70 -5.01
CA VAL A 98 -28.41 -4.78 -4.49
C VAL A 98 -27.94 -5.24 -3.10
N ALA A 99 -26.67 -5.58 -2.96
CA ALA A 99 -26.08 -6.04 -1.69
C ALA A 99 -25.14 -5.00 -1.07
N PHE A 100 -24.64 -4.06 -1.87
CA PHE A 100 -23.75 -2.98 -1.45
C PHE A 100 -24.35 -1.63 -1.84
N PRO A 101 -24.25 -0.57 -1.01
CA PRO A 101 -24.70 0.76 -1.39
C PRO A 101 -24.07 1.23 -2.71
N VAL A 102 -24.88 1.88 -3.55
CA VAL A 102 -24.44 2.49 -4.82
C VAL A 102 -23.29 3.46 -4.53
N ARG A 103 -22.20 3.40 -5.32
CA ARG A 103 -21.11 4.37 -5.23
C ARG A 103 -21.64 5.77 -5.50
N VAL A 104 -21.54 6.66 -4.52
CA VAL A 104 -21.61 8.11 -4.76
C VAL A 104 -20.28 8.53 -5.36
N THR A 105 -20.19 8.47 -6.69
CA THR A 105 -19.11 9.15 -7.41
C THR A 105 -19.38 10.65 -7.29
N HIS A 106 -18.70 11.36 -6.40
CA HIS A 106 -18.57 12.81 -6.54
C HIS A 106 -17.63 13.10 -7.71
N GLY A 107 -18.10 12.78 -8.92
CA GLY A 107 -17.52 13.24 -10.16
C GLY A 107 -18.22 14.54 -10.52
N ARG A 108 -17.44 15.62 -10.61
CA ARG A 108 -17.77 16.74 -11.48
C ARG A 108 -18.16 16.17 -12.85
N ASP A 109 -19.36 16.49 -13.29
CA ASP A 109 -19.88 16.56 -14.67
C ASP A 109 -18.83 16.27 -15.75
N THR A 110 -18.98 15.31 -16.66
CA THR A 110 -19.87 15.27 -17.86
C THR A 110 -19.28 14.11 -18.69
N THR A 111 -20.00 13.19 -19.33
CA THR A 111 -21.03 13.36 -20.35
C THR A 111 -21.70 12.00 -20.54
N GLN A 112 -23.00 12.02 -20.77
CA GLN A 112 -23.83 10.88 -21.18
C GLN A 112 -23.20 10.11 -22.34
N ASN A 113 -23.21 8.78 -22.26
CA ASN A 113 -23.30 7.96 -23.46
C ASN A 113 -24.50 7.03 -23.30
N ALA A 114 -25.67 7.58 -23.64
CA ALA A 114 -26.85 6.79 -23.92
C ALA A 114 -26.61 6.07 -25.25
N ASN A 115 -26.51 4.74 -25.22
CA ASN A 115 -26.93 3.80 -26.28
C ASN A 115 -26.52 2.38 -25.87
N ALA A 116 -27.29 1.80 -24.96
CA ALA A 116 -27.32 0.37 -24.72
C ALA A 116 -28.72 -0.16 -25.06
N GLU A 117 -29.09 -0.08 -26.33
CA GLU A 117 -30.16 -0.88 -26.93
C GLU A 117 -29.55 -1.62 -28.12
N ASN A 118 -29.33 -2.93 -27.99
CA ASN A 118 -30.28 -3.84 -28.59
C ASN A 118 -30.08 -5.29 -28.17
N VAL A 119 -31.22 -5.92 -27.95
CA VAL A 119 -31.46 -7.30 -27.59
C VAL A 119 -31.08 -8.20 -28.77
N SER A 120 -30.34 -9.27 -28.54
CA SER A 120 -30.34 -10.41 -29.47
C SER A 120 -30.66 -11.69 -28.71
N ARG A 121 -31.97 -11.98 -28.69
CA ARG A 121 -32.49 -13.34 -28.53
C ARG A 121 -32.21 -14.06 -29.84
N HIS A 122 -31.64 -15.26 -29.80
CA HIS A 122 -32.02 -16.26 -30.79
C HIS A 122 -32.08 -17.65 -30.18
N GLU A 123 -33.26 -18.23 -30.33
CA GLU A 123 -33.68 -19.56 -29.92
C GLU A 123 -33.00 -20.67 -30.74
N THR A 124 -32.87 -21.80 -30.04
CA THR A 124 -32.82 -23.20 -30.47
C THR A 124 -33.28 -23.53 -31.88
N ARG A 125 -32.49 -24.41 -32.52
CA ARG A 125 -32.99 -25.59 -33.23
C ARG A 125 -32.13 -26.79 -32.89
#